data_AF-A0A1T4ZAY1-F1
#
_entry.id   AF-A0A1T4ZAY1-F1
#
_cell.length_a   1.000
_cell.length_b   1.000
_cell.length_c   1.000
_cell.angle_alpha   90.00
_cell.angle_beta   90.00
_cell.angle_gamma   90.00
#
_symmetry.space_group_name_H-M   'P 1'
#
loop_
_entity.id
_entity.type
_entity.pdbx_description
1 polymer ?
#
loop_
_entity_poly.entity_id
_entity_poly.type
_entity_poly.pdbx_seq_one_letter_code
_entity_poly.pdbx_strand_id
1 'polypeptide(L)'
;MAPAKSSLFNYTALAVIGGVLILGIGIGIAISSTTTLNPSNVASSQFIDQNAPNTETCIKFGASAMVTDLRVFVTLNPFNVYVTQPKLQPGCVLRTSNWAILKQRNLLNNEQERDCRQRMNTFGFTGELETNPTINCIYQNDGAANLFINQPGSIQPPTRSETERF
;
A
#
# COMPACT_ATOMS: atom_id res chain seq x y z
N MET A 1 -22.47 48.10 -47.21
CA MET A 1 -22.70 46.66 -46.94
C MET A 1 -22.36 45.88 -48.20
N ALA A 2 -21.53 44.84 -48.25
CA ALA A 2 -20.99 43.92 -47.24
C ALA A 2 -19.63 43.36 -47.71
N PRO A 3 -18.73 42.90 -46.82
CA PRO A 3 -17.51 42.20 -47.22
C PRO A 3 -17.79 40.73 -47.54
N ALA A 4 -17.15 40.23 -48.59
CA ALA A 4 -17.19 38.83 -48.99
C ALA A 4 -16.43 37.95 -47.97
N LYS A 5 -17.08 36.88 -47.47
CA LYS A 5 -16.45 35.85 -46.65
C LYS A 5 -15.47 35.03 -47.50
N SER A 6 -14.19 35.02 -47.14
CA SER A 6 -13.21 34.10 -47.70
C SER A 6 -13.50 32.67 -47.21
N SER A 7 -13.54 31.73 -48.16
CA SER A 7 -13.68 30.29 -47.90
C SER A 7 -12.48 29.80 -47.08
N LEU A 8 -12.72 29.38 -45.83
CA LEU A 8 -11.70 28.94 -44.88
C LEU A 8 -11.43 27.43 -44.90
N PHE A 9 -11.96 26.68 -45.87
CA PHE A 9 -11.71 25.23 -45.96
C PHE A 9 -10.85 24.91 -47.18
N ASN A 10 -9.54 25.03 -46.98
CA ASN A 10 -8.55 24.54 -47.92
C ASN A 10 -8.35 23.04 -47.65
N TYR A 11 -8.76 22.18 -48.59
CA TYR A 11 -8.64 20.72 -48.47
C TYR A 11 -7.19 20.27 -48.19
N THR A 12 -6.21 21.04 -48.66
CA THR A 12 -4.79 20.81 -48.37
C THR A 12 -4.47 20.99 -46.88
N ALA A 13 -5.03 22.00 -46.21
CA ALA A 13 -4.86 22.22 -44.78
C ALA A 13 -5.53 21.11 -43.96
N LEU A 14 -6.70 20.63 -44.39
CA LEU A 14 -7.39 19.51 -43.74
C LEU A 14 -6.57 18.21 -43.84
N ALA A 15 -5.97 17.94 -45.00
CA ALA A 15 -5.12 16.78 -45.22
C ALA A 15 -3.85 16.82 -44.35
N VAL A 16 -3.22 18.00 -44.22
CA VAL A 16 -2.04 18.18 -43.36
C VAL A 16 -2.38 17.95 -41.89
N ILE A 17 -3.48 18.52 -41.40
CA ILE A 17 -3.92 18.34 -40.01
C ILE A 17 -4.25 16.86 -39.73
N GLY A 18 -4.97 16.20 -40.65
CA GLY A 18 -5.27 14.78 -40.54
C GLY A 18 -4.02 13.89 -40.52
N GLY A 19 -3.03 14.19 -41.37
CA GLY A 19 -1.76 13.47 -41.42
C GLY A 19 -0.94 13.60 -40.14
N VAL A 20 -0.83 14.82 -39.60
CA VAL A 20 -0.13 15.08 -38.33
C VAL A 20 -0.83 14.39 -37.16
N LEU A 21 -2.17 14.35 -37.15
CA LEU A 21 -2.94 13.68 -36.11
C LEU A 21 -2.69 12.16 -36.11
N ILE A 22 -2.74 11.50 -37.28
CA ILE A 22 -2.52 10.06 -37.39
C ILE A 22 -1.08 9.69 -36.99
N LEU A 23 -0.08 10.49 -37.42
CA LEU A 23 1.30 10.33 -36.99
C LEU A 23 1.46 10.53 -35.48
N GLY A 24 0.81 11.55 -34.92
CA GLY A 24 0.83 11.84 -33.48
C GLY A 24 0.22 10.71 -32.65
N ILE A 25 -0.92 10.16 -33.08
CA ILE A 25 -1.56 9.01 -32.42
C ILE A 25 -0.69 7.76 -32.53
N GLY A 26 -0.12 7.48 -33.70
CA GLY A 26 0.75 6.32 -33.92
C GLY A 26 2.01 6.33 -33.04
N ILE A 27 2.66 7.49 -32.91
CA ILE A 27 3.83 7.67 -32.04
C ILE A 27 3.42 7.64 -30.56
N GLY A 28 2.30 8.26 -30.20
CA GLY A 28 1.77 8.27 -28.83
C GLY A 28 1.44 6.88 -28.30
N ILE A 29 0.85 6.00 -29.13
CA ILE A 29 0.56 4.60 -28.75
C ILE A 29 1.86 3.80 -28.54
N ALA A 30 2.87 3.98 -29.40
CA ALA A 30 4.15 3.27 -29.27
C ALA A 30 4.88 3.63 -27.96
N ILE A 31 4.85 4.90 -27.55
CA ILE A 31 5.48 5.36 -26.29
C ILE A 31 4.62 4.95 -25.07
N SER A 32 3.29 4.98 -25.18
CA SER A 32 2.39 4.56 -24.09
C SER A 32 2.42 3.05 -23.82
N SER A 33 2.83 2.25 -24.82
CA SER A 33 2.90 0.78 -24.71
C SER A 33 4.22 0.28 -24.11
N THR A 34 5.24 1.14 -23.99
CA THR A 34 6.54 0.80 -23.38
C THR A 34 6.69 1.45 -22.02
N THR A 35 5.70 1.31 -21.15
CA THR A 35 5.94 1.43 -19.71
C THR A 35 6.62 0.14 -19.25
N THR A 36 7.94 0.10 -19.39
CA THR A 36 8.77 -0.83 -18.62
C THR A 36 8.55 -0.47 -17.15
N LEU A 37 7.61 -1.16 -16.50
CA LEU A 37 7.39 -1.09 -15.06
C LEU A 37 8.65 -1.67 -14.40
N ASN A 38 9.65 -0.80 -14.19
CA ASN A 38 10.77 -1.14 -13.33
C ASN A 38 10.18 -1.50 -11.95
N PRO A 39 10.48 -2.69 -11.40
CA PRO A 39 9.93 -3.18 -10.13
C PRO A 39 10.42 -2.39 -8.90
N SER A 40 11.02 -1.23 -9.09
CA SER A 40 11.38 -0.27 -8.04
C SER A 40 10.19 0.60 -7.57
N ASN A 41 9.03 0.52 -8.24
CA ASN A 41 7.82 1.22 -7.81
C ASN A 41 7.02 0.40 -6.79
N VAL A 42 7.41 0.51 -5.53
CA VAL A 42 6.60 0.12 -4.37
C VAL A 42 5.44 1.09 -4.08
N ALA A 43 5.13 2.00 -5.02
CA ALA A 43 4.19 3.12 -4.85
C ALA A 43 2.73 2.78 -5.21
N SER A 44 2.47 1.61 -5.81
CA SER A 44 1.11 1.19 -6.16
C SER A 44 0.60 0.22 -5.10
N SER A 45 -0.47 0.57 -4.39
CA SER A 45 -1.18 -0.35 -3.46
C SER A 45 -1.47 -1.70 -4.13
N GLN A 46 -1.81 -1.68 -5.41
CA GLN A 46 -2.00 -2.87 -6.24
C GLN A 46 -0.78 -3.80 -6.30
N PHE A 47 0.44 -3.25 -6.29
CA PHE A 47 1.67 -4.05 -6.26
C PHE A 47 1.86 -4.71 -4.89
N ILE A 48 1.52 -4.02 -3.80
CA ILE A 48 1.58 -4.58 -2.45
C ILE A 48 0.55 -5.70 -2.30
N ASP A 49 -0.68 -5.44 -2.75
CA ASP A 49 -1.81 -6.38 -2.67
C ASP A 49 -1.51 -7.66 -3.45
N GLN A 50 -0.98 -7.55 -4.67
CA GLN A 50 -0.65 -8.70 -5.51
C GLN A 50 0.51 -9.54 -4.96
N ASN A 51 1.46 -8.92 -4.26
CA ASN A 51 2.60 -9.63 -3.69
C ASN A 51 2.37 -10.09 -2.24
N ALA A 52 1.21 -9.77 -1.65
CA ALA A 52 0.89 -10.18 -0.29
C ALA A 52 0.85 -11.71 -0.17
N PRO A 53 1.40 -12.29 0.92
CA PRO A 53 1.30 -13.72 1.15
C PRO A 53 -0.17 -14.14 1.28
N ASN A 54 -0.55 -15.21 0.59
CA ASN A 54 -1.92 -15.71 0.55
C ASN A 54 -2.95 -14.60 0.27
N THR A 55 -2.79 -13.88 -0.85
CA THR A 55 -3.56 -12.69 -1.24
C THR A 55 -5.06 -12.78 -0.94
N GLU A 56 -5.73 -13.87 -1.33
CA GLU A 56 -7.17 -14.06 -1.07
C GLU A 56 -7.50 -14.10 0.44
N THR A 57 -6.69 -14.81 1.22
CA THR A 57 -6.85 -14.89 2.68
C THR A 57 -6.57 -13.53 3.30
N CYS A 58 -5.52 -12.85 2.83
CA CYS A 58 -5.13 -11.56 3.37
C CYS A 58 -6.20 -10.49 3.14
N ILE A 59 -6.74 -10.36 1.93
CA ILE A 59 -7.79 -9.39 1.61
C ILE A 59 -9.07 -9.70 2.39
N LYS A 60 -9.43 -10.97 2.53
CA LYS A 60 -10.65 -11.40 3.23
C LYS A 60 -10.59 -11.17 4.74
N PHE A 61 -9.47 -11.50 5.36
CA PHE A 61 -9.35 -11.54 6.82
C PHE A 61 -8.52 -10.39 7.41
N GLY A 62 -7.88 -9.58 6.57
CA GLY A 62 -6.91 -8.56 6.97
C GLY A 62 -6.71 -7.46 5.94
N ALA A 63 -5.48 -6.98 5.86
CA ALA A 63 -4.98 -6.01 4.90
C ALA A 63 -3.54 -6.37 4.49
N SER A 64 -3.19 -6.12 3.23
CA SER A 64 -1.81 -6.27 2.76
C SER A 64 -0.92 -5.25 3.47
N ALA A 65 0.33 -5.64 3.72
CA ALA A 65 1.27 -4.79 4.43
C ALA A 65 2.68 -4.92 3.84
N MET A 66 3.44 -3.85 3.98
CA MET A 66 4.88 -3.85 3.74
C MET A 66 5.57 -4.02 5.10
N VAL A 67 6.19 -5.17 5.31
CA VAL A 67 6.95 -5.45 6.52
C VAL A 67 8.38 -4.98 6.32
N THR A 68 8.87 -4.21 7.28
CA THR A 68 10.22 -3.63 7.25
C THR A 68 11.04 -4.22 8.38
N ASP A 69 12.08 -4.98 8.03
CA ASP A 69 13.04 -5.49 9.00
C ASP A 69 14.25 -4.54 9.06
N LEU A 70 14.44 -3.91 10.21
CA LEU A 70 15.61 -3.09 10.50
C LEU A 70 16.07 -3.33 11.94
N ARG A 71 17.37 -3.17 12.18
CA ARG A 71 17.94 -3.23 13.53
C ARG A 71 18.36 -1.84 13.95
N VAL A 72 17.94 -1.44 15.14
CA VAL A 72 18.34 -0.20 15.80
C VAL A 72 19.34 -0.54 16.89
N PHE A 73 20.54 0.02 16.81
CA PHE A 73 21.58 -0.12 17.83
C PHE A 73 21.63 1.17 18.64
N VAL A 74 21.42 1.07 19.96
CA VAL A 74 21.53 2.19 20.89
C VAL A 74 22.72 1.92 21.81
N THR A 75 23.70 2.81 21.77
CA THR A 75 24.81 2.84 22.73
C THR A 75 24.50 3.89 23.79
N LEU A 76 24.87 3.65 25.06
CA LEU A 76 24.56 4.56 26.17
C LEU A 76 25.79 5.33 26.68
N ASN A 77 27.00 4.94 26.27
CA ASN A 77 28.23 5.59 26.65
C ASN A 77 29.34 5.37 25.60
N PRO A 78 29.60 6.34 24.70
CA PRO A 78 28.80 7.55 24.47
C PRO A 78 27.42 7.23 23.88
N PHE A 79 26.43 8.11 24.04
CA PHE A 79 25.09 7.88 23.49
C PHE A 79 25.07 8.04 21.96
N ASN A 80 24.85 6.95 21.22
CA ASN A 80 24.70 6.97 19.75
C ASN A 80 23.64 5.97 19.30
N VAL A 81 22.95 6.30 18.20
CA VAL A 81 21.94 5.45 17.56
C VAL A 81 22.36 5.15 16.12
N TYR A 82 22.38 3.86 15.75
CA TYR A 82 22.66 3.39 14.40
C TYR A 82 21.51 2.53 13.88
N VAL A 83 21.25 2.60 12.59
CA VAL A 83 20.23 1.79 11.92
C VAL A 83 20.85 1.00 10.78
N THR A 84 20.43 -0.25 10.60
CA THR A 84 20.83 -1.06 9.44
C THR A 84 20.06 -0.63 8.20
N GLN A 85 20.56 -1.01 7.02
CA GLN A 85 19.76 -0.95 5.80
C GLN A 85 18.47 -1.77 5.99
N PRO A 86 17.28 -1.18 5.78
CA PRO A 86 16.01 -1.87 5.95
C PRO A 86 15.79 -2.89 4.84
N LYS A 87 15.28 -4.07 5.19
CA LYS A 87 14.79 -5.06 4.23
C LYS A 87 13.27 -4.98 4.16
N LEU A 88 12.73 -4.81 2.96
CA LEU A 88 11.29 -4.77 2.71
C LEU A 88 10.79 -6.14 2.25
N GLN A 89 9.69 -6.60 2.83
CA GLN A 89 9.03 -7.85 2.46
C GLN A 89 7.51 -7.67 2.44
N PRO A 90 6.79 -8.35 1.55
CA PRO A 90 5.34 -8.37 1.61
C PRO A 90 4.87 -9.16 2.83
N GLY A 91 3.81 -8.67 3.46
CA GLY A 91 3.16 -9.30 4.59
C GLY A 91 1.67 -9.03 4.60
N CYS A 92 1.02 -9.57 5.62
CA CYS A 92 -0.39 -9.39 5.85
C CYS A 92 -0.65 -9.09 7.32
N VAL A 93 -1.49 -8.09 7.59
CA VAL A 93 -1.98 -7.78 8.94
C VAL A 93 -3.42 -8.26 9.04
N LEU A 94 -3.70 -9.17 9.97
CA LEU A 94 -5.04 -9.67 10.19
C LEU A 94 -5.88 -8.67 10.97
N ARG A 95 -7.20 -8.68 10.74
CA ARG A 95 -8.16 -8.01 11.62
C ARG A 95 -8.20 -8.75 12.97
N THR A 96 -8.38 -8.01 14.05
CA THR A 96 -8.47 -8.54 15.43
C THR A 96 -9.61 -9.53 15.64
N SER A 97 -10.62 -9.55 14.76
CA SER A 97 -11.72 -10.52 14.76
C SER A 97 -11.42 -11.82 14.01
N ASN A 98 -10.39 -11.85 13.16
CA ASN A 98 -10.19 -12.90 12.16
C ASN A 98 -8.93 -13.75 12.37
N TRP A 99 -8.18 -13.57 13.47
CA TRP A 99 -6.96 -14.34 13.76
C TRP A 99 -7.21 -15.85 13.97
N ALA A 100 -8.46 -16.27 14.20
CA ALA A 100 -8.84 -17.68 14.37
C ALA A 100 -8.41 -18.57 13.19
N ILE A 101 -8.20 -17.98 12.01
CA ILE A 101 -7.63 -18.67 10.84
C ILE A 101 -6.23 -19.25 11.11
N LEU A 102 -5.42 -18.55 11.92
CA LEU A 102 -4.07 -19.02 12.28
C LEU A 102 -4.14 -20.21 13.24
N LYS A 103 -5.12 -20.20 14.15
CA LYS A 103 -5.37 -21.32 15.07
C LYS A 103 -5.90 -22.55 14.33
N GLN A 104 -6.82 -22.36 13.39
CA GLN A 104 -7.36 -23.45 12.56
C GLN A 104 -6.25 -24.18 11.79
N ARG A 105 -5.23 -23.43 11.36
CA ARG A 105 -4.04 -23.97 10.67
C ARG A 105 -2.93 -24.43 11.61
N ASN A 106 -3.18 -24.42 12.92
CA ASN A 106 -2.22 -24.81 13.96
C ASN A 106 -0.90 -24.01 13.92
N LEU A 107 -0.98 -22.73 13.53
CA LEU A 107 0.17 -21.83 13.40
C LEU A 107 0.41 -20.99 14.67
N LEU A 108 -0.47 -21.09 15.67
CA LEU A 108 -0.38 -20.42 16.96
C LEU A 108 -0.74 -21.39 18.08
N ASN A 109 -0.02 -21.30 19.20
CA ASN A 109 -0.39 -21.99 20.43
C ASN A 109 -1.37 -21.13 21.27
N ASN A 110 -2.04 -21.76 22.24
CA ASN A 110 -3.07 -21.11 23.06
C ASN A 110 -2.48 -19.99 23.93
N GLU A 111 -1.23 -20.14 24.36
CA GLU A 111 -0.52 -19.18 25.20
C GLU A 111 -0.17 -17.90 24.41
N GLN A 112 0.40 -18.04 23.21
CA GLN A 112 0.72 -16.93 22.30
C GLN A 112 -0.54 -16.15 21.91
N GLU A 113 -1.63 -16.87 21.63
CA GLU A 113 -2.93 -16.27 21.36
C GLU A 113 -3.38 -15.40 22.53
N ARG A 114 -3.40 -15.98 23.74
CA ARG A 114 -3.87 -15.29 24.93
C ARG A 114 -3.03 -14.07 25.25
N ASP A 115 -1.71 -14.21 25.22
CA ASP A 115 -0.78 -13.15 25.60
C ASP A 115 -0.82 -11.98 24.60
N CYS A 116 -1.00 -12.28 23.32
CA CYS A 116 -1.20 -11.25 22.30
C CYS A 116 -2.55 -10.52 22.47
N ARG A 117 -3.64 -11.27 22.69
CA ARG A 117 -4.98 -10.71 22.83
C ARG A 117 -5.15 -9.81 24.05
N GLN A 118 -4.53 -10.15 25.18
CA GLN A 118 -4.64 -9.39 26.42
C GLN A 118 -4.20 -7.92 26.26
N ARG A 119 -3.41 -7.61 25.24
CA ARG A 119 -2.86 -6.28 24.99
C ARG A 119 -3.55 -5.53 23.85
N MET A 120 -4.73 -5.99 23.40
CA MET A 120 -5.46 -5.43 22.24
C MET A 120 -4.63 -5.42 20.94
N ASN A 121 -3.66 -6.34 20.83
CA ASN A 121 -2.83 -6.49 19.63
C ASN A 121 -3.53 -7.31 18.55
N THR A 122 -2.99 -7.26 17.33
CA THR A 122 -3.36 -8.16 16.24
C THR A 122 -2.17 -9.00 15.79
N PHE A 123 -2.38 -9.89 14.83
CA PHE A 123 -1.32 -10.71 14.24
C PHE A 123 -0.99 -10.22 12.84
N GLY A 124 0.31 -10.12 12.56
CA GLY A 124 0.85 -9.97 11.22
C GLY A 124 1.62 -11.22 10.82
N PHE A 125 1.70 -11.51 9.53
CA PHE A 125 2.53 -12.58 9.02
C PHE A 125 3.24 -12.23 7.71
N THR A 126 4.40 -12.84 7.50
CA THR A 126 5.14 -12.85 6.23
C THR A 126 5.36 -14.28 5.76
N GLY A 127 5.46 -14.46 4.44
CA GLY A 127 5.53 -15.80 3.84
C GLY A 127 4.18 -16.53 3.82
N GLU A 128 4.11 -17.63 3.08
CA GLU A 128 2.88 -18.40 2.89
C GLU A 128 2.51 -19.19 4.15
N LEU A 129 1.22 -19.21 4.48
CA LEU A 129 0.67 -19.89 5.65
C LEU A 129 0.79 -21.42 5.58
N GLU A 130 1.00 -21.98 4.39
CA GLU A 130 1.07 -23.42 4.13
C GLU A 130 2.48 -24.01 4.26
N THR A 131 3.52 -23.19 4.13
CA THR A 131 4.91 -23.66 4.12
C THR A 131 5.58 -23.46 5.48
N ASN A 132 5.87 -22.21 5.84
CA ASN A 132 6.42 -21.83 7.13
C ASN A 132 6.36 -20.30 7.29
N PRO A 133 5.19 -19.73 7.64
CA PRO A 133 5.06 -18.28 7.77
C PRO A 133 5.77 -17.79 9.03
N THR A 134 6.28 -16.56 8.98
CA THR A 134 6.70 -15.85 10.21
C THR A 134 5.50 -15.09 10.73
N ILE A 135 5.03 -15.42 11.93
CA ILE A 135 3.87 -14.78 12.56
C ILE A 135 4.34 -13.96 13.76
N ASN A 136 3.90 -12.71 13.82
CA ASN A 136 4.23 -11.79 14.90
C ASN A 136 2.96 -11.18 15.50
N CYS A 137 2.92 -11.12 16.82
CA CYS A 137 1.98 -10.27 17.53
C CYS A 137 2.41 -8.82 17.36
N ILE A 138 1.56 -7.99 16.76
CA ILE A 138 1.84 -6.60 16.42
C ILE A 138 0.85 -5.66 17.10
N TYR A 139 1.35 -4.53 17.57
CA TYR A 139 0.54 -3.48 18.19
C TYR A 139 0.06 -2.51 17.12
N GLN A 140 -1.23 -2.20 17.13
CA GLN A 140 -1.77 -1.08 16.35
C GLN A 140 -1.56 0.19 17.17
N ASN A 141 -0.78 1.13 16.64
CA ASN A 141 -0.73 2.47 17.20
C ASN A 141 -2.05 3.18 16.87
N ASP A 142 -2.99 3.12 17.81
CA ASP A 142 -4.15 3.98 17.82
C ASP A 142 -3.67 5.43 17.82
N GLY A 143 -4.28 6.32 17.03
CA GLY A 143 -3.76 7.64 16.66
C GLY A 143 -3.40 8.63 17.79
N ALA A 144 -3.37 8.21 19.06
CA ALA A 144 -2.91 8.95 20.23
C ALA A 144 -1.42 9.37 20.18
N ALA A 145 -0.57 8.69 19.41
CA ALA A 145 0.81 9.13 19.16
C ALA A 145 0.99 9.92 17.85
N ASN A 146 -0.10 10.18 17.11
CA ASN A 146 -0.03 10.97 15.89
C ASN A 146 0.08 12.46 16.24
N LEU A 147 1.31 12.92 16.52
CA LEU A 147 1.61 14.33 16.85
C LEU A 147 1.24 15.32 15.72
N PHE A 148 0.86 14.83 14.53
CA PHE A 148 0.36 15.65 13.42
C PHE A 148 -1.13 16.01 13.56
N ILE A 149 -1.90 15.35 14.42
CA ILE A 149 -3.35 15.62 14.62
C ILE A 149 -3.60 16.64 15.75
N ASN A 150 -2.56 17.32 16.24
CA ASN A 150 -2.71 18.51 17.09
C ASN A 150 -2.42 19.77 16.29
N GLN A 151 -3.23 20.03 15.25
CA GLN A 151 -3.29 21.37 14.67
C GLN A 151 -4.20 22.20 15.60
N PRO A 152 -3.73 23.32 16.19
CA PRO A 152 -4.59 24.18 16.99
C PRO A 152 -5.69 24.77 16.08
N GLY A 153 -6.92 24.25 16.21
CA GLY A 153 -8.10 24.71 15.48
C GLY A 153 -8.97 23.65 14.82
N SER A 154 -8.61 22.36 14.81
CA SER A 154 -9.48 21.32 14.26
C SER A 154 -10.54 20.88 15.27
N ILE A 155 -11.81 21.05 14.90
CA ILE A 155 -12.98 20.50 15.59
C ILE A 155 -12.79 18.98 15.69
N GLN A 156 -13.03 18.46 16.89
CA GLN A 156 -12.89 17.06 17.29
C GLN A 156 -13.40 16.09 16.20
N PRO A 157 -12.60 15.09 15.77
CA PRO A 157 -13.09 14.13 14.80
C PRO A 157 -14.24 13.31 15.42
N PRO A 158 -15.30 12.98 14.66
CA PRO A 158 -16.35 12.11 15.16
C PRO A 158 -15.73 10.76 15.52
N THR A 159 -16.17 10.20 16.66
CA THR A 159 -15.86 8.83 17.06
C THR A 159 -16.21 7.89 15.90
N ARG A 160 -15.20 7.43 15.16
CA ARG A 160 -15.37 6.43 14.10
C ARG A 160 -15.85 5.12 14.73
N SER A 161 -16.95 4.60 14.22
CA SER A 161 -17.45 3.28 14.57
C SER A 161 -16.47 2.19 14.15
N GLU A 162 -16.52 1.07 14.86
CA GLU A 162 -15.64 -0.11 14.70
C GLU A 162 -15.56 -0.64 13.25
N THR A 163 -16.59 -0.36 12.45
CA THR A 163 -16.69 -0.72 11.02
C THR A 163 -15.67 -0.01 10.12
N GLU A 164 -15.07 1.09 10.56
CA GLU A 164 -14.10 1.86 9.76
C GLU A 164 -12.62 1.62 10.14
N ARG A 165 -12.33 0.67 11.04
CA ARG A 165 -10.96 0.24 11.33
C ARG A 165 -10.57 -0.89 10.37
N PHE A 166 -9.98 -0.51 9.25
CA PHE A 166 -9.25 -1.40 8.36
C PHE A 166 -7.76 -1.30 8.64
#